data_AF-A0A971I305-F1
#
_entry.id   AF-A0A971I305-F1
#
_cell.length_a   1.000
_cell.length_b   1.000
_cell.length_c   1.000
_cell.angle_alpha   90.00
_cell.angle_beta   90.00
_cell.angle_gamma   90.00
#
_symmetry.space_group_name_H-M   'P 1'
#
loop_
_entity.id
_entity.type
_entity.pdbx_description
1 polymer ?
#
loop_
_entity_poly.entity_id
_entity_poly.type
_entity_poly.pdbx_seq_one_letter_code
_entity_poly.pdbx_strand_id
1 'polypeptide(L)' 'MPIISVLAVLVFSAALCIVEIPGMLKQKLYRELWIFGILLVTGTVLAILKSFDVKIPNPSDLTAWIYSPLAEIMKSIIR' A
#
# COMPACT_ATOMS: atom_id res chain seq x y z
N MET A 1 14.29 -4.79 -11.86
CA MET A 1 14.22 -6.22 -11.46
C MET A 1 13.30 -6.33 -10.26
N PRO A 2 12.18 -7.08 -10.36
CA PRO A 2 11.17 -7.16 -9.30
C PRO A 2 11.74 -7.65 -7.96
N ILE A 3 12.77 -8.50 -8.02
CA ILE A 3 13.46 -9.04 -6.84
C ILE A 3 14.07 -7.97 -5.94
N ILE A 4 14.62 -6.89 -6.50
CA ILE A 4 15.28 -5.83 -5.72
C ILE A 4 14.23 -5.04 -4.91
N SER A 5 13.09 -4.75 -5.52
CA SER A 5 11.97 -4.07 -4.87
C SER A 5 11.39 -4.91 -3.74
N VAL A 6 11.20 -6.21 -3.95
CA VAL A 6 10.72 -7.13 -2.90
C VAL A 6 11.70 -7.19 -1.73
N LEU A 7 12.99 -7.31 -2.00
CA LEU A 7 14.04 -7.29 -0.96
C LEU A 7 14.03 -5.98 -0.16
N ALA A 8 13.94 -4.83 -0.83
CA ALA A 8 13.89 -3.53 -0.17
C ALA A 8 12.66 -3.39 0.75
N VAL A 9 11.49 -3.81 0.27
CA VAL A 9 10.24 -3.79 1.05
C VAL A 9 10.35 -4.72 2.26
N LEU A 10 10.93 -5.91 2.09
CA LEU A 10 11.07 -6.89 3.16
C LEU A 10 12.03 -6.38 4.25
N VAL A 11 13.18 -5.82 3.85
CA VAL A 11 14.14 -5.18 4.77
C VAL A 11 13.50 -4.00 5.51
N PHE A 12 12.76 -3.14 4.81
CA PHE A 12 12.05 -2.02 5.42
C PHE A 12 10.99 -2.48 6.44
N SER A 13 10.21 -3.50 6.09
CA SER A 13 9.21 -4.08 7.00
C SER A 13 9.84 -4.70 8.25
N ALA A 14 10.99 -5.37 8.09
CA ALA A 14 11.72 -5.94 9.21
C ALA A 14 12.31 -4.85 10.14
N ALA A 15 12.83 -3.76 9.56
CA ALA A 15 13.31 -2.62 10.32
C ALA A 15 12.18 -1.96 11.14
N LEU A 16 11.00 -1.76 10.54
CA LEU A 16 9.81 -1.26 11.24
C LEU A 16 9.44 -2.17 12.42
N CYS A 17 9.39 -3.48 12.21
CA CYS A 17 9.13 -4.45 13.28
C CYS A 17 10.13 -4.30 14.44
N ILE A 18 11.42 -4.18 14.16
CA ILE A 18 12.46 -4.05 15.20
C ILE A 18 12.31 -2.76 16.00
N VAL A 19 11.83 -1.68 15.38
CA VAL A 19 11.65 -0.38 16.06
C VAL A 19 10.34 -0.33 16.85
N GLU A 20 9.21 -0.72 16.25
CA GLU A 20 7.89 -0.54 16.86
C GLU A 20 7.51 -1.66 17.85
N ILE A 21 7.75 -2.93 17.50
CA ILE A 21 7.36 -4.08 18.34
C ILE A 21 7.90 -3.98 19.78
N PRO A 22 9.19 -3.66 20.04
CA PRO A 22 9.66 -3.59 21.42
C PRO A 22 9.02 -2.43 22.20
N GLY A 23 8.68 -1.33 21.55
CA GLY A 23 7.96 -0.21 22.17
C GLY A 23 6.55 -0.61 22.62
N MET A 24 5.85 -1.35 21.77
CA MET A 24 4.48 -1.80 22.01
C MET A 24 4.42 -2.93 23.05
N LEU A 25 5.38 -3.87 23.02
CA LEU A 25 5.48 -4.95 24.01
C LEU A 25 5.73 -4.40 25.42
N LYS A 26 6.65 -3.42 25.56
CA LYS A 26 6.95 -2.79 26.85
C LYS A 26 5.73 -2.11 27.46
N GLN A 27 4.85 -1.55 26.64
CA GLN A 27 3.64 -0.86 27.06
C GLN A 27 2.41 -1.79 27.14
N LYS A 28 2.56 -3.10 26.88
CA LYS A 28 1.46 -4.08 26.81
C LYS A 28 0.34 -3.69 25.82
N LEU A 29 0.70 -3.01 24.73
CA LEU A 29 -0.22 -2.50 23.71
C LEU A 29 -0.56 -3.59 22.68
N TYR A 30 -1.14 -4.70 23.13
CA TYR A 30 -1.44 -5.85 22.27
C TYR A 30 -2.45 -5.54 21.16
N ARG A 31 -3.42 -4.63 21.43
CA ARG A 31 -4.41 -4.21 20.44
C ARG A 31 -3.76 -3.44 19.29
N GLU A 32 -2.82 -2.56 19.61
CA GLU A 32 -2.08 -1.80 18.61
C GLU A 32 -1.13 -2.71 17.84
N LEU A 33 -0.48 -3.68 18.51
CA LEU A 33 0.41 -4.63 17.85
C LEU A 33 -0.32 -5.41 16.75
N TRP A 34 -1.58 -5.75 17.01
CA TRP A 34 -2.46 -6.42 16.04
C TRP A 34 -2.79 -5.52 14.84
N ILE A 35 -3.13 -4.26 15.09
CA ILE A 35 -3.41 -3.28 14.02
C ILE A 35 -2.16 -3.04 13.18
N PHE A 36 -1.01 -2.82 13.83
CA PHE A 36 0.29 -2.67 13.17
C PHE A 36 0.60 -3.88 12.29
N GLY A 37 0.47 -5.10 12.83
CA GLY A 37 0.73 -6.33 12.09
C GLY A 37 -0.16 -6.47 10.86
N ILE A 38 -1.47 -6.23 10.98
CA ILE A 38 -2.40 -6.29 9.86
C ILE A 38 -2.02 -5.25 8.79
N LEU A 39 -1.73 -4.01 9.21
CA LEU A 39 -1.40 -2.92 8.31
C LEU A 39 -0.07 -3.18 7.59
N LEU A 40 0.93 -3.67 8.33
CA LEU A 40 2.26 -4.00 7.81
C LEU A 40 2.16 -5.13 6.78
N VAL A 41 1.47 -6.23 7.10
CA VAL A 41 1.25 -7.38 6.20
C VAL A 41 0.51 -6.94 4.95
N THR A 42 -0.56 -6.14 5.10
CA THR A 42 -1.33 -5.63 3.95
C THR A 42 -0.44 -4.78 3.04
N GLY A 43 0.36 -3.88 3.62
CA GLY A 43 1.30 -3.05 2.88
C GLY A 43 2.39 -3.86 2.17
N THR A 44 2.98 -4.86 2.82
CA THR A 44 4.01 -5.74 2.22
C THR A 44 3.43 -6.54 1.07
N VAL A 45 2.25 -7.16 1.26
CA VAL A 45 1.56 -7.92 0.21
C VAL A 45 1.27 -7.02 -1.00
N LEU A 46 0.68 -5.84 -0.79
CA LEU A 46 0.40 -4.89 -1.87
C LEU A 46 1.67 -4.47 -2.63
N ALA A 47 2.76 -4.21 -1.90
CA ALA A 47 4.04 -3.83 -2.51
C ALA A 47 4.66 -4.98 -3.32
N ILE A 48 4.54 -6.23 -2.85
CA ILE A 48 4.98 -7.42 -3.58
C ILE A 48 4.15 -7.60 -4.85
N LEU A 49 2.81 -7.55 -4.75
CA LEU A 49 1.92 -7.67 -5.92
C LEU A 49 2.24 -6.59 -6.97
N LYS A 50 2.44 -5.34 -6.54
CA LYS A 50 2.85 -4.24 -7.41
C LYS A 50 4.21 -4.50 -8.07
N SER A 51 5.14 -5.14 -7.37
CA SER A 51 6.43 -5.50 -7.92
C SER A 51 6.36 -6.61 -8.98
N PHE A 52 5.34 -7.47 -8.93
CA PHE A 52 5.10 -8.52 -9.92
C PHE A 52 4.33 -8.03 -11.16
N ASP A 53 4.14 -6.72 -11.31
CA ASP A 53 3.34 -6.10 -12.37
C ASP A 53 1.89 -6.62 -12.40
N VAL A 54 1.42 -7.17 -11.27
CA VAL A 54 0.00 -7.48 -11.12
C VAL A 54 -0.72 -6.14 -11.19
N LYS A 55 -1.58 -5.98 -12.20
CA LYS A 55 -2.51 -4.85 -12.33
C LYS A 55 -3.49 -4.89 -11.17
N ILE A 56 -3.02 -4.47 -10.00
CA ILE A 56 -3.88 -3.97 -8.96
C ILE A 56 -4.45 -2.67 -9.54
N PRO A 57 -5.78 -2.55 -9.74
CA PRO A 57 -6.37 -1.28 -10.13
C PRO A 57 -5.89 -0.25 -9.11
N ASN A 58 -5.07 0.67 -9.57
CA ASN A 58 -4.52 1.69 -8.69
C ASN A 58 -5.74 2.49 -8.19
N PRO A 59 -5.84 2.92 -6.92
CA PRO A 59 -6.89 3.85 -6.51
C PRO A 59 -6.99 5.06 -7.45
N SER A 60 -5.88 5.44 -8.10
CA SER A 60 -5.84 6.41 -9.19
C SER A 60 -6.67 6.02 -10.43
N ASP A 61 -6.69 4.75 -10.84
CA ASP A 61 -7.55 4.27 -11.93
C ASP A 61 -9.03 4.29 -11.51
N LEU A 62 -9.30 4.01 -10.23
CA LEU A 62 -10.63 4.09 -9.66
C LEU A 62 -11.12 5.54 -9.63
N THR A 63 -10.24 6.49 -9.26
CA THR A 63 -10.53 7.92 -9.40
C THR A 63 -10.68 8.31 -10.87
N ALA A 64 -9.83 7.81 -11.77
CA ALA A 64 -9.93 8.11 -13.20
C ALA A 64 -11.26 7.63 -13.78
N TRP A 65 -11.76 6.47 -13.34
CA TRP A 65 -13.08 5.97 -13.72
C TRP A 65 -14.22 6.86 -13.19
N ILE A 66 -14.13 7.32 -11.94
CA ILE A 66 -15.09 8.28 -11.35
C ILE A 66 -15.08 9.63 -12.10
N TYR A 67 -13.91 10.12 -12.49
CA TYR A 67 -13.74 11.40 -13.20
C TYR A 67 -13.91 11.30 -14.72
N SER A 68 -13.90 10.08 -15.30
CA SER A 68 -14.10 9.85 -16.73
C SER A 68 -15.40 10.47 -17.28
N PRO A 69 -16.59 10.33 -16.65
CA PRO A 69 -17.79 10.98 -17.14
C PRO A 69 -17.69 12.52 -17.11
N LEU A 70 -17.02 13.09 -16.12
CA LEU A 70 -16.77 14.54 -16.06
C LEU A 70 -15.83 15.00 -17.17
N ALA A 71 -14.79 14.22 -17.47
CA ALA A 71 -13.86 14.50 -18.56
C ALA A 71 -14.55 14.44 -19.94
N GLU A 72 -15.54 13.55 -20.10
CA GLU A 72 -16.32 13.42 -21.32
C GLU A 72 -17.29 14.60 -21.52
N ILE A 73 -17.94 15.05 -20.44
CA ILE A 73 -18.74 16.29 -20.43
C ILE A 73 -17.87 17.50 -20.79
N MET A 74 -16.68 17.61 -20.20
CA MET A 74 -15.76 18.72 -20.47
C MET A 74 -15.24 18.72 -21.92
N LYS A 75 -14.96 17.54 -22.49
CA LYS A 75 -14.65 17.39 -23.92
C LYS A 75 -15.81 17.78 -24.83
N SER A 76 -17.04 17.49 -24.44
CA SER A 76 -18.25 17.84 -25.20
C SER A 76 -18.50 19.36 -25.24
N ILE A 77 -18.18 20.07 -24.18
CA ILE A 77 -18.35 21.55 -24.09
C ILE A 77 -17.27 22.29 -24.89
N ILE A 78 -16.07 21.72 -25.01
CA ILE A 78 -14.93 22.32 -25.72
C ILE A 78 -14.99 22.06 -27.25
N ARG A 79 -15.82 21.10 -27.69
CA ARG A 79 -16.07 20.81 -29.11
C ARG A 79 -17.30 21.57 -29.62
#